data_AF-A0A6P7N665-F1
#
_entry.id   AF-A0A6P7N665-F1
#
_cell.length_a   1.000
_cell.length_b   1.000
_cell.length_c   1.000
_cell.angle_alpha   90.00
_cell.angle_beta   90.00
_cell.angle_gamma   90.00
#
_symmetry.space_group_name_H-M   'P 1'
#
loop_
_entity.id
_entity.type
_entity.pdbx_description
1 polymer ?
#
loop_
_entity_poly.entity_id
_entity_poly.type
_entity_poly.pdbx_seq_one_letter_code
_entity_poly.pdbx_strand_id
1 'polypeptide(L)'
;MNRKRALILDTFTVKKRKNVTEAFGAVGDGDGPTDIRSTLEYLMSLFPRKLFNDTLPQIVIKHQLYSMHNDKTLVDKEVNKLREQGDLLMFQLGFDAEAFGLVFTSDYKAKVLAGEEGKATRATVERFLEKVLPSCTDLSFSKDKMLKEFLFTDSEITQLVKSGVLTVRDAGSWWLSIPNSGKFTKYFIQGRKAVLSMVKKSKYGEVLKAELEGRRTTSHVKFHIKYHVHDVVGAELVQSIPTTSGTLLRFVDS
;
A
#
# COMPACT_ATOMS: atom_id res chain seq x y z
N MET A 1 -29.87 -34.61 19.38
CA MET A 1 -29.64 -33.93 20.68
C MET A 1 -28.15 -33.66 20.82
N ASN A 2 -27.64 -32.49 20.40
CA ASN A 2 -27.48 -31.27 21.19
C ASN A 2 -26.63 -31.46 22.48
N ARG A 3 -25.34 -31.09 22.45
CA ARG A 3 -24.88 -29.77 22.92
C ARG A 3 -23.34 -29.59 22.89
N LYS A 4 -22.97 -28.48 22.23
CA LYS A 4 -21.91 -27.50 22.59
C LYS A 4 -20.45 -27.84 22.26
N ARG A 5 -20.06 -27.39 21.06
CA ARG A 5 -18.74 -26.79 20.77
C ARG A 5 -18.54 -25.57 21.67
N ALA A 6 -17.46 -25.56 22.46
CA ALA A 6 -17.00 -24.37 23.17
C ALA A 6 -15.88 -23.70 22.35
N LEU A 7 -16.10 -22.43 22.03
CA LEU A 7 -15.14 -21.51 21.43
C LEU A 7 -13.97 -21.29 22.39
N ILE A 8 -12.74 -21.39 21.87
CA ILE A 8 -11.55 -20.84 22.55
C ILE A 8 -11.34 -19.45 21.97
N LEU A 9 -11.99 -18.47 22.61
CA LEU A 9 -11.58 -17.07 22.65
C LEU A 9 -10.89 -16.92 24.00
N ASP A 10 -9.57 -16.77 24.02
CA ASP A 10 -8.86 -15.97 25.05
C ASP A 10 -7.35 -16.14 24.92
N THR A 11 -6.69 -15.14 24.35
CA THR A 11 -5.38 -14.65 24.83
C THR A 11 -5.01 -13.36 24.09
N PHE A 12 -5.71 -12.26 24.41
CA PHE A 12 -5.22 -10.91 24.15
C PHE A 12 -5.45 -10.04 25.39
N THR A 13 -4.53 -10.13 26.34
CA THR A 13 -4.36 -9.15 27.41
C THR A 13 -2.95 -8.59 27.36
N VAL A 14 -2.65 -7.85 26.28
CA VAL A 14 -1.47 -6.97 26.26
C VAL A 14 -1.90 -5.63 26.86
N LYS A 15 -1.44 -5.37 28.10
CA LYS A 15 -1.59 -4.09 28.79
C LYS A 15 -0.99 -2.97 27.94
N LYS A 16 -1.85 -2.10 27.41
CA LYS A 16 -1.50 -0.84 26.73
C LYS A 16 -0.86 0.10 27.75
N ARG A 17 0.48 0.20 27.76
CA ARG A 17 1.20 1.26 28.51
C ARG A 17 0.95 2.59 27.79
N LYS A 18 0.23 3.48 28.47
CA LYS A 18 0.02 4.88 28.11
C LYS A 18 1.34 5.62 28.40
N ASN A 19 2.18 5.80 27.38
CA ASN A 19 3.26 6.77 27.45
C ASN A 19 2.68 8.12 27.01
N VAL A 20 2.25 8.91 28.00
CA VAL A 20 2.07 10.35 27.83
C VAL A 20 3.49 10.92 27.81
N THR A 21 3.97 11.26 26.62
CA THR A 21 5.15 12.11 26.46
C THR A 21 4.64 13.49 26.13
N GLU A 22 4.70 14.38 27.12
CA GLU A 22 4.48 15.81 26.94
C GLU A 22 5.53 16.32 25.95
N ALA A 23 5.10 16.64 24.73
CA ALA A 23 5.94 17.25 23.72
C ALA A 23 6.09 18.75 24.05
N PHE A 24 7.17 19.10 24.74
CA PHE A 24 7.61 20.48 24.84
C PHE A 24 8.17 20.95 23.49
N GLY A 25 7.47 21.94 22.90
CA GLY A 25 8.01 22.94 21.99
C GLY A 25 8.86 22.44 20.83
N ALA A 26 8.22 21.91 19.79
CA ALA A 26 8.79 21.92 18.44
C ALA A 26 8.02 22.95 17.61
N VAL A 27 8.71 24.04 17.26
CA VAL A 27 8.28 25.00 16.24
C VAL A 27 8.09 24.21 14.95
N GLY A 28 6.83 24.00 14.57
CA GLY A 28 6.44 23.36 13.32
C GLY A 28 6.77 24.28 12.17
N ASP A 29 7.80 23.92 11.40
CA ASP A 29 8.04 24.52 10.10
C ASP A 29 7.12 23.82 9.10
N GLY A 30 6.14 24.56 8.57
CA GLY A 30 5.22 24.12 7.52
C GLY A 30 3.79 23.80 7.98
N ASP A 31 3.10 24.74 8.62
CA ASP A 31 1.63 24.77 8.66
C ASP A 31 1.13 25.15 7.25
N GLY A 32 0.84 24.14 6.45
CA GLY A 32 0.03 24.23 5.24
C GLY A 32 -1.09 23.20 5.38
N PRO A 33 -2.30 23.47 4.83
CA PRO A 33 -3.43 22.57 4.98
C PRO A 33 -3.01 21.16 4.55
N THR A 34 -3.16 20.22 5.48
CA THR A 34 -2.77 18.81 5.44
C THR A 34 -3.51 18.06 4.33
N ASP A 35 -3.27 18.44 3.08
CA ASP A 35 -3.94 17.85 1.95
C ASP A 35 -3.33 16.47 1.68
N ILE A 36 -4.05 15.45 2.13
CA ILE A 36 -3.68 14.04 1.95
C ILE A 36 -3.58 13.72 0.46
N ARG A 37 -4.33 14.42 -0.40
CA ARG A 37 -4.24 14.31 -1.86
C ARG A 37 -2.88 14.82 -2.37
N SER A 38 -2.46 16.03 -1.98
CA SER A 38 -1.12 16.55 -2.28
C SER A 38 0.01 15.64 -1.78
N THR A 39 -0.16 15.05 -0.59
CA THR A 39 0.79 14.07 -0.04
C THR A 39 0.86 12.80 -0.90
N LEU A 40 -0.29 12.31 -1.34
CA LEU A 40 -0.39 11.15 -2.21
C LEU A 40 0.28 11.43 -3.57
N GLU A 41 0.02 12.59 -4.17
CA GLU A 41 0.66 13.04 -5.41
C GLU A 41 2.19 13.14 -5.26
N TYR A 42 2.67 13.66 -4.13
CA TYR A 42 4.09 13.67 -3.79
C TYR A 42 4.68 12.25 -3.74
N LEU A 43 4.06 11.33 -3.00
CA LEU A 43 4.54 9.94 -2.89
C LEU A 43 4.51 9.23 -4.26
N MET A 44 3.53 9.54 -5.11
CA MET A 44 3.46 9.04 -6.47
C MET A 44 4.59 9.58 -7.36
N SER A 45 5.01 10.84 -7.18
CA SER A 45 6.16 11.41 -7.89
C SER A 45 7.48 10.69 -7.58
N LEU A 46 7.58 10.09 -6.39
CA LEU A 46 8.74 9.29 -5.98
C LEU A 46 8.76 7.89 -6.62
N PHE A 47 7.66 7.46 -7.24
CA PHE A 47 7.56 6.14 -7.86
C PHE A 47 8.41 6.09 -9.16
N PRO A 48 9.37 5.15 -9.28
CA PRO A 48 10.29 5.09 -10.40
C PRO A 48 9.62 4.43 -11.62
N ARG A 49 8.75 5.17 -12.32
CA ARG A 49 7.99 4.66 -13.49
C ARG A 49 8.88 4.03 -14.57
N LYS A 50 10.06 4.63 -14.82
CA LYS A 50 11.05 4.16 -15.80
C LYS A 50 11.58 2.76 -15.50
N LEU A 51 11.63 2.35 -14.23
CA LEU A 51 12.09 1.01 -13.83
C LEU A 51 11.16 -0.09 -14.37
N PHE A 52 9.89 0.26 -14.59
CA PHE A 52 8.85 -0.66 -15.04
C PHE A 52 8.43 -0.42 -16.49
N ASN A 53 9.21 0.32 -17.28
CA ASN A 53 8.87 0.67 -18.66
C ASN A 53 7.44 1.25 -18.78
N ASP A 54 7.00 2.02 -17.77
CA ASP A 54 5.65 2.59 -17.70
C ASP A 54 4.50 1.57 -17.76
N THR A 55 4.76 0.28 -17.53
CA THR A 55 3.72 -0.77 -17.56
C THR A 55 2.91 -0.86 -16.27
N LEU A 56 3.39 -0.27 -15.18
CA LEU A 56 2.73 -0.25 -13.89
C LEU A 56 2.21 1.16 -13.58
N PRO A 57 1.04 1.27 -12.94
CA PRO A 57 0.60 2.54 -12.40
C PRO A 57 1.45 2.91 -11.18
N GLN A 58 1.37 4.16 -10.76
CA GLN A 58 2.09 4.61 -9.57
C GLN A 58 1.43 4.06 -8.32
N ILE A 59 2.17 3.20 -7.62
CA ILE A 59 1.70 2.54 -6.40
C ILE A 59 2.27 3.31 -5.20
N VAL A 60 1.40 3.74 -4.31
CA VAL A 60 1.76 4.25 -2.98
C VAL A 60 1.27 3.27 -1.94
N ILE A 61 2.06 2.93 -0.93
CA ILE A 61 1.60 2.03 0.11
C ILE A 61 0.89 2.85 1.19
N LYS A 62 -0.29 2.40 1.64
CA LYS A 62 -1.17 3.11 2.59
C LYS A 62 -0.40 3.66 3.79
N HIS A 63 0.41 2.81 4.42
CA HIS A 63 1.18 3.20 5.59
C HIS A 63 2.26 4.26 5.34
N GLN A 64 2.72 4.48 4.10
CA GLN A 64 3.63 5.60 3.79
C GLN A 64 2.98 6.95 4.15
N LEU A 65 1.65 7.05 4.07
CA LEU A 65 0.91 8.24 4.49
C LEU A 65 1.00 8.47 6.00
N TYR A 66 1.04 7.41 6.82
CA TYR A 66 1.19 7.52 8.28
C TYR A 66 2.57 8.04 8.69
N SER A 67 3.57 8.00 7.79
CA SER A 67 4.88 8.58 8.07
C SER A 67 4.94 10.10 7.95
N MET A 68 3.95 10.70 7.25
CA MET A 68 3.86 12.14 7.01
C MET A 68 2.75 12.80 7.83
N HIS A 69 1.77 12.01 8.28
CA HIS A 69 0.61 12.46 9.03
C HIS A 69 0.53 11.73 10.37
N ASN A 70 0.50 12.48 11.47
CA ASN A 70 0.41 11.89 12.82
C ASN A 70 -0.97 11.28 13.11
N ASP A 71 -2.03 11.77 12.46
CA ASP A 71 -3.39 11.27 12.67
C ASP A 71 -3.76 10.20 11.64
N LYS A 72 -3.54 8.94 12.04
CA LYS A 72 -3.92 7.75 11.23
C LYS A 72 -5.42 7.71 10.90
N THR A 73 -6.26 8.25 11.78
CA THR A 73 -7.73 8.24 11.59
C THR A 73 -8.14 9.21 10.49
N LEU A 74 -7.54 10.41 10.46
CA LEU A 74 -7.77 11.36 9.38
C LEU A 74 -7.28 10.84 8.03
N VAL A 75 -6.10 10.21 8.00
CA VAL A 75 -5.58 9.55 6.79
C VAL A 75 -6.56 8.52 6.28
N ASP A 76 -7.04 7.63 7.16
CA ASP A 76 -7.99 6.59 6.78
C ASP A 76 -9.33 7.15 6.30
N LYS A 77 -9.82 8.21 6.96
CA LYS A 77 -11.06 8.88 6.57
C LYS A 77 -10.95 9.50 5.18
N GLU A 78 -9.87 10.21 4.88
CA GLU A 78 -9.71 10.87 3.58
C GLU A 78 -9.41 9.87 2.46
N VAL A 79 -8.61 8.83 2.74
CA VAL A 79 -8.41 7.72 1.79
C VAL A 79 -9.74 7.05 1.48
N ASN A 80 -10.58 6.78 2.49
CA ASN A 80 -11.91 6.20 2.25
C ASN A 80 -12.82 7.14 1.46
N LYS A 81 -12.80 8.45 1.73
CA LYS A 81 -13.55 9.45 0.96
C LYS A 81 -13.14 9.47 -0.51
N LEU A 82 -11.84 9.43 -0.81
CA LEU A 82 -11.34 9.33 -2.20
C LEU A 82 -11.74 8.01 -2.88
N ARG A 83 -11.86 6.92 -2.11
CA ARG A 83 -12.35 5.64 -2.61
C ARG A 83 -13.86 5.67 -2.88
N GLU A 84 -14.64 6.29 -2.00
CA GLU A 84 -16.09 6.48 -2.19
C GLU A 84 -16.41 7.37 -3.40
N GLN A 85 -15.55 8.35 -3.68
CA GLN A 85 -15.63 9.18 -4.88
C GLN A 85 -15.23 8.44 -6.17
N GLY A 86 -14.60 7.25 -6.05
CA GLY A 86 -14.11 6.48 -7.19
C GLY A 86 -12.80 7.00 -7.79
N ASP A 87 -12.14 7.96 -7.13
CA ASP A 87 -10.86 8.54 -7.58
C ASP A 87 -9.67 7.62 -7.25
N LEU A 88 -9.78 6.83 -6.18
CA LEU A 88 -8.69 6.01 -5.65
C LEU A 88 -9.10 4.54 -5.53
N LEU A 89 -8.21 3.66 -5.99
CA LEU A 89 -8.32 2.22 -5.81
C LEU A 89 -7.32 1.72 -4.77
N MET A 90 -7.73 0.69 -4.03
CA MET A 90 -6.91 0.02 -3.04
C MET A 90 -6.69 -1.43 -3.46
N PHE A 91 -5.48 -1.94 -3.28
CA PHE A 91 -5.06 -3.27 -3.69
C PHE A 91 -4.32 -3.98 -2.56
N GLN A 92 -4.56 -5.27 -2.37
CA GLN A 92 -3.76 -6.08 -1.47
C GLN A 92 -2.52 -6.58 -2.21
N LEU A 93 -1.33 -6.21 -1.73
CA LEU A 93 -0.08 -6.52 -2.43
C LEU A 93 0.52 -7.89 -2.05
N GLY A 94 -0.14 -8.62 -1.15
CA GLY A 94 0.09 -10.03 -0.87
C GLY A 94 1.35 -10.38 -0.09
N PHE A 95 2.22 -9.41 0.21
CA PHE A 95 3.45 -9.64 0.99
C PHE A 95 3.28 -9.42 2.49
N ASP A 96 2.20 -8.75 2.89
CA ASP A 96 1.84 -8.44 4.27
C ASP A 96 0.32 -8.24 4.32
N ALA A 97 -0.33 -8.69 5.39
CA ALA A 97 -1.78 -8.61 5.57
C ALA A 97 -2.26 -7.15 5.72
N GLU A 98 -1.39 -6.26 6.18
CA GLU A 98 -1.70 -4.84 6.39
C GLU A 98 -1.11 -3.93 5.28
N ALA A 99 -0.41 -4.50 4.30
CA ALA A 99 0.14 -3.74 3.19
C ALA A 99 -0.85 -3.58 2.03
N PHE A 100 -1.55 -2.46 2.06
CA PHE A 100 -2.42 -2.02 0.98
C PHE A 100 -1.71 -1.01 0.07
N GLY A 101 -1.75 -1.26 -1.23
CA GLY A 101 -1.34 -0.31 -2.26
C GLY A 101 -2.51 0.58 -2.67
N LEU A 102 -2.25 1.87 -2.85
CA LEU A 102 -3.16 2.90 -3.32
C LEU A 102 -2.72 3.36 -4.71
N VAL A 103 -3.68 3.47 -5.63
CA VAL A 103 -3.45 3.88 -7.02
C VAL A 103 -4.65 4.69 -7.49
N PHE A 104 -4.42 5.78 -8.23
CA PHE A 104 -5.53 6.53 -8.83
C PHE A 104 -6.26 5.69 -9.87
N THR A 105 -7.59 5.76 -9.87
CA THR A 105 -8.45 5.01 -10.79
C THR A 105 -8.13 5.32 -12.25
N SER A 106 -7.84 6.59 -12.57
CA SER A 106 -7.48 7.03 -13.91
C SER A 106 -6.16 6.40 -14.41
N ASP A 107 -5.10 6.45 -13.59
CA ASP A 107 -3.80 5.85 -13.90
C ASP A 107 -3.94 4.33 -14.05
N TYR A 108 -4.68 3.69 -13.13
CA TYR A 108 -4.94 2.26 -13.22
C TYR A 108 -5.64 1.86 -14.53
N LYS A 109 -6.74 2.54 -14.91
CA LYS A 109 -7.45 2.26 -16.17
C LYS A 109 -6.54 2.42 -17.38
N ALA A 110 -5.78 3.52 -17.45
CA ALA A 110 -4.88 3.78 -18.56
C ALA A 110 -3.80 2.68 -18.70
N LYS A 111 -3.21 2.25 -17.58
CA LYS A 111 -2.14 1.23 -17.59
C LYS A 111 -2.66 -0.17 -17.88
N VAL A 112 -3.83 -0.54 -17.36
CA VAL A 112 -4.45 -1.83 -17.64
C VAL A 112 -4.84 -1.94 -19.10
N LEU A 113 -5.46 -0.89 -19.68
CA LEU A 113 -5.83 -0.87 -21.10
C LEU A 113 -4.59 -0.95 -22.00
N ALA A 114 -3.53 -0.20 -21.69
CA ALA A 114 -2.27 -0.27 -22.41
C ALA A 114 -1.61 -1.67 -22.33
N GLY A 115 -1.70 -2.34 -21.17
CA GLY A 115 -1.15 -3.69 -20.97
C GLY A 115 -1.94 -4.80 -21.66
N GLU A 116 -3.20 -4.54 -22.04
CA GLU A 116 -4.09 -5.46 -22.74
C GLU A 116 -4.18 -5.18 -24.25
N GLU A 117 -3.44 -4.20 -24.77
CA GLU A 117 -3.33 -3.93 -26.20
C GLU A 117 -2.86 -5.19 -26.96
N GLY A 118 -3.64 -5.59 -27.98
CA GLY A 118 -3.37 -6.78 -28.78
C GLY A 118 -3.73 -8.14 -28.14
N LYS A 119 -4.35 -8.18 -26.95
CA LYS A 119 -4.79 -9.44 -26.32
C LYS A 119 -6.27 -9.72 -26.53
N ALA A 120 -6.62 -11.01 -26.65
CA ALA A 120 -8.00 -11.47 -26.72
C ALA A 120 -8.83 -11.17 -25.46
N THR A 121 -8.18 -10.86 -24.34
CA THR A 121 -8.80 -10.55 -23.05
C THR A 121 -9.20 -9.07 -22.90
N ARG A 122 -8.83 -8.21 -23.87
CA ARG A 122 -9.06 -6.76 -23.82
C ARG A 122 -10.53 -6.39 -23.61
N ALA A 123 -11.43 -6.94 -24.44
CA ALA A 123 -12.86 -6.59 -24.39
C ALA A 123 -13.48 -6.91 -23.01
N THR A 124 -13.10 -8.04 -22.42
CA THR A 124 -13.55 -8.46 -21.09
C THR A 124 -13.02 -7.53 -20.01
N VAL A 125 -11.74 -7.14 -20.10
CA VAL A 125 -11.10 -6.22 -19.15
C VAL A 125 -11.71 -4.82 -19.25
N GLU A 126 -11.94 -4.31 -20.45
CA GLU A 126 -12.57 -3.01 -20.68
C GLU A 126 -13.98 -2.97 -20.09
N ARG A 127 -14.80 -4.00 -20.38
CA ARG A 127 -16.12 -4.16 -19.76
C ARG A 127 -16.05 -4.21 -18.23
N PHE A 128 -15.04 -4.84 -17.66
CA PHE A 128 -14.81 -4.86 -16.21
C PHE A 128 -14.45 -3.47 -15.66
N LEU A 129 -13.58 -2.72 -16.34
CA LEU A 129 -13.18 -1.37 -15.95
C LEU A 129 -14.33 -0.34 -16.05
N GLU A 130 -15.30 -0.58 -16.90
CA GLU A 130 -16.48 0.29 -17.04
C GLU A 130 -17.61 -0.08 -16.08
N LYS A 131 -17.91 -1.37 -15.93
CA LYS A 131 -19.05 -1.82 -15.12
C LYS A 131 -18.72 -1.99 -13.64
N VAL A 132 -17.52 -2.45 -13.32
CA VAL A 132 -17.18 -2.84 -11.95
C VAL A 132 -16.53 -1.70 -11.20
N LEU A 133 -15.53 -1.02 -11.78
CA LEU A 133 -14.77 0.03 -11.10
C LEU A 133 -15.62 1.19 -10.55
N PRO A 134 -16.61 1.75 -11.27
CA PRO A 134 -17.44 2.84 -10.74
C PRO A 134 -18.29 2.44 -9.54
N SER A 135 -18.64 1.16 -9.44
CA SER A 135 -19.42 0.59 -8.33
C SER A 135 -18.52 -0.01 -7.23
N CYS A 136 -17.19 0.11 -7.36
CA CYS A 136 -16.26 -0.64 -6.52
C CYS A 136 -15.72 0.19 -5.35
N THR A 137 -16.33 0.05 -4.18
CA THR A 137 -15.71 0.40 -2.88
C THR A 137 -15.07 -0.81 -2.21
N ASP A 138 -15.45 -2.03 -2.60
CA ASP A 138 -14.97 -3.28 -2.03
C ASP A 138 -13.65 -3.74 -2.65
N LEU A 139 -12.74 -4.27 -1.82
CA LEU A 139 -11.44 -4.82 -2.23
C LEU A 139 -11.54 -6.25 -2.80
N SER A 140 -12.65 -6.94 -2.51
CA SER A 140 -12.86 -8.35 -2.85
C SER A 140 -14.20 -8.57 -3.53
N PHE A 141 -14.19 -9.43 -4.54
CA PHE A 141 -15.35 -9.87 -5.29
C PHE A 141 -15.68 -11.31 -4.93
N SER A 142 -16.96 -11.57 -4.65
CA SER A 142 -17.48 -12.93 -4.52
C SER A 142 -18.07 -13.41 -5.84
N LYS A 143 -18.16 -14.73 -6.01
CA LYS A 143 -18.77 -15.37 -7.18
C LYS A 143 -20.20 -14.90 -7.40
N ASP A 144 -20.98 -14.78 -6.32
CA ASP A 144 -22.35 -14.26 -6.43
C ASP A 144 -22.39 -12.83 -6.96
N LYS A 145 -21.55 -11.92 -6.47
CA LYS A 145 -21.49 -10.54 -6.99
C LYS A 145 -21.07 -10.52 -8.46
N MET A 146 -20.02 -11.27 -8.82
CA MET A 146 -19.53 -11.31 -10.20
C MET A 146 -20.56 -11.86 -11.19
N LEU A 147 -21.28 -12.93 -10.82
CA LEU A 147 -22.25 -13.58 -11.70
C LEU A 147 -23.63 -12.88 -11.70
N LYS A 148 -24.15 -12.47 -10.54
CA LYS A 148 -25.52 -11.96 -10.40
C LYS A 148 -25.61 -10.45 -10.58
N GLU A 149 -24.65 -9.70 -10.05
CA GLU A 149 -24.69 -8.24 -10.04
C GLU A 149 -23.98 -7.67 -11.28
N PHE A 150 -22.78 -8.17 -11.57
CA PHE A 150 -21.98 -7.68 -12.70
C PHE A 150 -22.19 -8.46 -14.01
N LEU A 151 -22.94 -9.57 -13.96
CA LEU A 151 -23.32 -10.41 -15.11
C LEU A 151 -22.10 -10.87 -15.95
N PHE A 152 -21.01 -11.25 -15.27
CA PHE A 152 -19.87 -11.91 -15.89
C PHE A 152 -20.09 -13.43 -15.93
N THR A 153 -19.51 -14.09 -16.93
CA THR A 153 -19.47 -15.55 -17.04
C THR A 153 -18.22 -16.12 -16.37
N ASP A 154 -18.22 -17.40 -15.98
CA ASP A 154 -17.03 -18.06 -15.38
C ASP A 154 -15.81 -17.99 -16.34
N SER A 155 -16.03 -18.02 -17.67
CA SER A 155 -14.97 -17.86 -18.68
C SER A 155 -14.37 -16.45 -18.65
N GLU A 156 -15.20 -15.42 -18.59
CA GLU A 156 -14.74 -14.02 -18.48
C GLU A 156 -13.97 -13.79 -17.17
N ILE A 157 -14.44 -14.36 -16.05
CA ILE A 157 -13.71 -14.29 -14.77
C ILE A 157 -12.34 -14.95 -14.90
N THR A 158 -12.26 -16.10 -15.57
CA THR A 158 -10.99 -16.80 -15.84
C THR A 158 -10.06 -15.93 -16.70
N GLN A 159 -10.60 -15.22 -17.69
CA GLN A 159 -9.84 -14.26 -18.50
C GLN A 159 -9.32 -13.08 -17.67
N LEU A 160 -10.10 -12.54 -16.74
CA LEU A 160 -9.69 -11.46 -15.83
C LEU A 160 -8.59 -11.91 -14.86
N VAL A 161 -8.64 -13.16 -14.41
CA VAL A 161 -7.55 -13.75 -13.60
C VAL A 161 -6.30 -13.93 -14.46
N LYS A 162 -6.45 -14.41 -15.70
CA LYS A 162 -5.32 -14.59 -16.64
C LYS A 162 -4.67 -13.27 -17.04
N SER A 163 -5.43 -12.18 -17.15
CA SER A 163 -4.89 -10.83 -17.41
C SER A 163 -4.25 -10.20 -16.17
N GLY A 164 -4.42 -10.79 -14.98
CA GLY A 164 -3.84 -10.31 -13.73
C GLY A 164 -4.59 -9.13 -13.10
N VAL A 165 -5.80 -8.82 -13.60
CA VAL A 165 -6.71 -7.82 -13.02
C VAL A 165 -7.40 -8.37 -11.77
N LEU A 166 -7.58 -9.69 -11.71
CA LEU A 166 -8.06 -10.40 -10.52
C LEU A 166 -7.03 -11.42 -10.03
N THR A 167 -6.95 -11.56 -8.70
CA THR A 167 -6.15 -12.59 -8.04
C THR A 167 -7.05 -13.45 -7.15
N VAL A 168 -6.88 -14.76 -7.18
CA VAL A 168 -7.67 -15.69 -6.36
C VAL A 168 -7.35 -15.50 -4.89
N ARG A 169 -8.38 -15.29 -4.06
CA ARG A 169 -8.29 -15.26 -2.60
C ARG A 169 -8.69 -16.61 -2.02
N ASP A 170 -9.95 -16.98 -2.25
CA ASP A 170 -10.59 -18.19 -1.73
C ASP A 170 -11.45 -18.83 -2.83
N ALA A 171 -11.98 -20.03 -2.59
CA ALA A 171 -12.89 -20.69 -3.53
C ALA A 171 -14.11 -19.80 -3.83
N GLY A 172 -14.17 -19.25 -5.05
CA GLY A 172 -15.22 -18.32 -5.46
C GLY A 172 -15.07 -16.90 -4.91
N SER A 173 -13.87 -16.48 -4.49
CA SER A 173 -13.57 -15.10 -4.14
C SER A 173 -12.25 -14.62 -4.74
N TRP A 174 -12.24 -13.40 -5.25
CA TRP A 174 -11.09 -12.78 -5.90
C TRP A 174 -10.83 -11.39 -5.33
N TRP A 175 -9.56 -11.00 -5.24
CA TRP A 175 -9.14 -9.63 -5.01
C TRP A 175 -8.92 -8.89 -6.32
N LEU A 176 -9.18 -7.58 -6.29
CA LEU A 176 -8.66 -6.69 -7.32
C LEU A 176 -7.12 -6.68 -7.24
N SER A 177 -6.45 -6.87 -8.37
CA SER A 177 -4.99 -6.88 -8.45
C SER A 177 -4.45 -6.00 -9.58
N ILE A 178 -3.21 -5.55 -9.42
CA ILE A 178 -2.50 -4.80 -10.45
C ILE A 178 -1.76 -5.79 -11.35
N PRO A 179 -2.04 -5.82 -12.67
CA PRO A 179 -1.32 -6.68 -13.60
C PRO A 179 0.19 -6.45 -13.53
N ASN A 180 0.99 -7.51 -13.62
CA ASN A 180 2.46 -7.46 -13.58
C ASN A 180 3.09 -6.86 -12.30
N SER A 181 2.32 -6.68 -11.22
CA SER A 181 2.81 -6.12 -9.95
C SER A 181 3.83 -6.99 -9.21
N GLY A 182 4.01 -8.27 -9.59
CA GLY A 182 4.98 -9.15 -8.95
C GLY A 182 6.43 -8.64 -8.98
N LYS A 183 6.85 -7.97 -10.07
CA LYS A 183 8.17 -7.33 -10.14
C LYS A 183 8.30 -6.19 -9.13
N PHE A 184 7.25 -5.38 -9.00
CA PHE A 184 7.18 -4.31 -8.01
C PHE A 184 7.30 -4.87 -6.60
N THR A 185 6.47 -5.85 -6.23
CA THR A 185 6.49 -6.49 -4.90
C THR A 185 7.88 -7.05 -4.58
N LYS A 186 8.51 -7.73 -5.54
CA LYS A 186 9.87 -8.26 -5.36
C LYS A 186 10.89 -7.17 -5.05
N TYR A 187 10.97 -6.13 -5.88
CA TYR A 187 11.92 -5.04 -5.66
C TYR A 187 11.62 -4.28 -4.37
N PHE A 188 10.34 -4.13 -4.04
CA PHE A 188 9.91 -3.40 -2.86
C PHE A 188 10.34 -4.12 -1.58
N ILE A 189 10.09 -5.43 -1.47
CA ILE A 189 10.53 -6.26 -0.34
C ILE A 189 12.06 -6.25 -0.22
N GLN A 190 12.78 -6.37 -1.34
CA GLN A 190 14.24 -6.33 -1.34
C GLN A 190 14.77 -4.98 -0.83
N GLY A 191 14.18 -3.88 -1.29
CA GLY A 191 14.54 -2.54 -0.85
C GLY A 191 14.21 -2.28 0.63
N ARG A 192 13.02 -2.67 1.10
CA ARG A 192 12.64 -2.58 2.52
C ARG A 192 13.64 -3.32 3.41
N LYS A 193 13.98 -4.57 3.07
CA LYS A 193 14.97 -5.37 3.81
C LYS A 193 16.35 -4.72 3.83
N ALA A 194 16.79 -4.15 2.70
CA ALA A 194 18.08 -3.48 2.60
C ALA A 194 18.11 -2.21 3.47
N VAL A 195 17.08 -1.37 3.43
CA VAL A 195 17.00 -0.14 4.25
C VAL A 195 16.92 -0.47 5.74
N LEU A 196 16.09 -1.45 6.14
CA LEU A 196 16.06 -1.91 7.53
C LEU A 196 17.42 -2.45 7.98
N SER A 197 18.13 -3.19 7.12
CA SER A 197 19.48 -3.65 7.43
C SER A 197 20.47 -2.50 7.59
N MET A 198 20.31 -1.37 6.87
CA MET A 198 21.17 -0.19 7.04
C MET A 198 20.96 0.48 8.39
N VAL A 199 19.72 0.53 8.88
CA VAL A 199 19.40 1.02 10.23
C VAL A 199 19.94 0.04 11.27
N LYS A 200 19.66 -1.26 11.14
CA LYS A 200 20.11 -2.27 12.11
C LYS A 200 21.63 -2.36 12.26
N LYS A 201 22.39 -2.14 11.18
CA LYS A 201 23.87 -2.15 11.18
C LYS A 201 24.50 -0.83 11.59
N SER A 202 23.71 0.23 11.77
CA SER A 202 24.22 1.51 12.23
C SER A 202 24.61 1.46 13.71
N LYS A 203 25.35 2.46 14.18
CA LYS A 203 25.80 2.53 15.57
C LYS A 203 24.56 2.58 16.49
N TYR A 204 24.48 1.63 17.43
CA TYR A 204 23.33 1.47 18.33
C TYR A 204 21.99 1.14 17.65
N GLY A 205 21.99 0.78 16.36
CA GLY A 205 20.76 0.57 15.61
C GLY A 205 19.97 1.85 15.33
N GLU A 206 20.67 2.99 15.30
CA GLU A 206 20.12 4.34 15.17
C GLU A 206 20.79 5.12 14.04
N VAL A 207 19.98 5.79 13.21
CA VAL A 207 20.48 6.64 12.12
C VAL A 207 19.60 7.87 11.94
N LEU A 208 20.18 9.02 11.62
CA LEU A 208 19.41 10.21 11.27
C LEU A 208 18.67 9.97 9.94
N LYS A 209 17.40 10.37 9.87
CA LYS A 209 16.59 10.25 8.65
C LYS A 209 17.27 10.93 7.45
N ALA A 210 17.79 12.14 7.65
CA ALA A 210 18.50 12.89 6.60
C ALA A 210 19.78 12.18 6.14
N GLU A 211 20.52 11.55 7.06
CA GLU A 211 21.70 10.77 6.72
C GLU A 211 21.33 9.54 5.89
N LEU A 212 20.29 8.80 6.30
CA LEU A 212 19.81 7.62 5.60
C LEU A 212 19.34 7.96 4.18
N GLU A 213 18.61 9.06 4.01
CA GLU A 213 18.14 9.55 2.71
C GLU A 213 19.28 10.02 1.80
N GLY A 214 20.40 10.47 2.36
CA GLY A 214 21.60 10.88 1.63
C GLY A 214 22.54 9.73 1.23
N ARG A 215 22.31 8.51 1.75
CA ARG A 215 23.14 7.34 1.39
C ARG A 215 22.91 6.95 -0.06
N ARG A 216 23.96 6.42 -0.72
CA ARG A 216 23.83 5.87 -2.07
C ARG A 216 22.95 4.61 -2.04
N THR A 217 22.03 4.52 -2.98
CA THR A 217 21.25 3.29 -3.21
C THR A 217 22.20 2.14 -3.55
N THR A 218 22.03 1.00 -2.88
CA THR A 218 22.75 -0.22 -3.24
C THR A 218 22.12 -0.83 -4.50
N SER A 219 22.83 -1.72 -5.20
CA SER A 219 22.30 -2.40 -6.40
C SER A 219 20.95 -3.12 -6.17
N HIS A 220 20.69 -3.51 -4.92
CA HIS A 220 19.48 -4.17 -4.43
C HIS A 220 18.30 -3.21 -4.18
N VAL A 221 18.57 -1.92 -3.95
CA VAL A 221 17.53 -0.89 -3.72
C VAL A 221 17.23 -0.21 -5.05
N LYS A 222 16.17 -0.66 -5.72
CA LYS A 222 15.75 -0.11 -7.02
C LYS A 222 14.91 1.15 -6.92
N PHE A 223 14.26 1.38 -5.76
CA PHE A 223 13.49 2.60 -5.50
C PHE A 223 14.35 3.66 -4.82
N HIS A 224 13.90 4.91 -4.84
CA HIS A 224 14.53 5.97 -4.08
C HIS A 224 14.48 5.66 -2.56
N ILE A 225 15.55 5.92 -1.80
CA ILE A 225 15.59 5.59 -0.36
C ILE A 225 14.44 6.25 0.40
N LYS A 226 14.12 7.52 0.08
CA LYS A 226 12.94 8.23 0.61
C LYS A 226 11.65 7.41 0.56
N TYR A 227 11.39 6.72 -0.55
CA TYR A 227 10.18 5.88 -0.69
C TYR A 227 10.17 4.75 0.35
N HIS A 228 11.32 4.10 0.58
CA HIS A 228 11.47 3.07 1.61
C HIS A 228 11.49 3.63 3.03
N VAL A 229 11.99 4.86 3.25
CA VAL A 229 11.98 5.51 4.56
C VAL A 229 10.54 5.78 5.01
N HIS A 230 9.71 6.33 4.13
CA HIS A 230 8.28 6.51 4.41
C HIS A 230 7.57 5.19 4.70
N ASP A 231 7.96 4.12 4.01
CA ASP A 231 7.45 2.76 4.22
C ASP A 231 7.82 2.19 5.60
N VAL A 232 9.11 2.19 5.97
CA VAL A 232 9.55 1.60 7.25
C VAL A 232 9.07 2.40 8.46
N VAL A 233 9.00 3.72 8.35
CA VAL A 233 8.43 4.59 9.40
C VAL A 233 6.93 4.36 9.51
N GLY A 234 6.24 4.33 8.37
CA GLY A 234 4.80 4.14 8.29
C GLY A 234 4.31 2.78 8.79
N ALA A 235 5.06 1.71 8.52
CA ALA A 235 4.80 0.37 9.07
C ALA A 235 5.28 0.21 10.52
N GLU A 236 5.80 1.26 11.16
CA GLU A 236 6.31 1.20 12.53
C GLU A 236 7.43 0.15 12.73
N LEU A 237 8.15 -0.19 11.65
CA LEU A 237 9.32 -1.08 11.68
C LEU A 237 10.54 -0.38 12.29
N VAL A 238 10.49 0.95 12.36
CA VAL A 238 11.45 1.80 13.04
C VAL A 238 10.72 2.82 13.92
N GLN A 239 11.30 3.12 15.07
CA GLN A 239 10.84 4.20 15.94
C GLN A 239 11.43 5.53 15.45
N SER A 240 10.56 6.51 15.22
CA SER A 240 10.94 7.88 14.87
C SER A 240 11.03 8.74 16.13
N ILE A 241 12.21 9.28 16.43
CA ILE A 241 12.49 10.08 17.62
C ILE A 241 12.94 11.48 17.19
N PRO A 242 12.19 12.56 17.50
CA PRO A 242 12.64 13.91 17.19
C PRO A 242 13.83 14.28 18.10
N THR A 243 14.90 14.79 17.51
CA THR A 243 16.08 15.29 18.23
C THR A 243 16.42 16.70 17.75
N THR A 244 17.28 17.40 18.49
CA THR A 244 17.77 18.75 18.11
C THR A 244 18.53 18.77 16.78
N SER A 245 19.05 17.63 16.34
CA SER A 245 19.76 17.47 15.05
C SER A 245 18.88 16.90 13.93
N GLY A 246 17.57 16.78 14.18
CA GLY A 246 16.60 16.19 13.25
C GLY A 246 16.01 14.87 13.74
N THR A 247 15.24 14.20 12.88
CA THR A 247 14.57 12.94 13.22
C THR A 247 15.53 11.76 13.20
N LEU A 248 15.65 11.05 14.33
CA LEU A 248 16.41 9.81 14.48
C LEU A 248 15.50 8.60 14.25
N LEU A 249 15.97 7.62 13.48
CA LEU A 249 15.28 6.37 13.22
C LEU A 249 16.01 5.25 13.98
N ARG A 250 15.29 4.60 14.91
CA ARG A 250 15.80 3.46 15.70
C ARG A 250 15.11 2.17 15.25
N PHE A 251 15.88 1.11 15.03
CA PHE A 251 15.33 -0.21 14.71
C PHE A 251 14.51 -0.77 15.89
N VAL A 252 13.33 -1.34 15.61
CA VAL A 252 12.51 -2.03 16.60
C VAL A 252 12.62 -3.54 16.33
N ASP A 253 13.27 -4.30 17.22
CA ASP A 253 13.18 -5.77 17.14
C ASP A 253 11.72 -6.14 17.48
N SER A 254 11.01 -6.67 16.47
CA SER A 254 9.66 -7.23 16.60
C SER A 254 9.72 -8.72 16.92
#